data_AF-A0A816PF23-F1
#
_entry.id   AF-A0A816PF23-F1
#
_cell.length_a   1.000
_cell.length_b   1.000
_cell.length_c   1.000
_cell.angle_alpha   90.00
_cell.angle_beta   90.00
_cell.angle_gamma   90.00
#
_symmetry.space_group_name_H-M   'P 1'
#
loop_
_entity.id
_entity.type
_entity.pdbx_description
1 polymer ?
#
loop_
_entity_poly.entity_id
_entity_poly.type
_entity_poly.pdbx_seq_one_letter_code
_entity_poly.pdbx_strand_id
1 'polypeptide(L)'
;MYLILILLGFIPNLTGAPTSQSFGIVENRSTHNPERNPEFNGDDIVPSPFANSLTERSAGSRPTYQRWPGGVVPYEIAENISANNSIFIVNMMRAMENLTQVNNTQCISFRPKTVSDPYFITIFNGSGCYAPIGSWGAYAGVRPVSLLDGPYATCIVSGIIQHELTHVLGFYHEQARPDRDSYVSIQWSNIDPTMASNFDKYNDTYIDTLSTPYDYGSVMHYGRNAFALNASEVTIIPIQNASALIGQRVQLSPIDILAIQRYYGCVPTPPPPTTTSTTTSTTTSTSSNTTAATTTKTNISVGIRNVVQLYLEIYFICFAPIIYFMYNIN
;
A
#
# COMPACT_ATOMS: atom_id res chain seq x y z
N MET A 1 42.28 44.74 33.85
CA MET A 1 42.70 44.00 35.06
C MET A 1 42.00 42.65 34.98
N TYR A 2 42.74 41.56 34.73
CA TYR A 2 42.23 40.21 34.38
C TYR A 2 41.39 40.16 33.07
N LEU A 3 41.35 39.05 32.31
CA LEU A 3 42.36 38.02 32.08
C LEU A 3 42.09 37.41 30.70
N ILE A 4 43.11 37.25 29.84
CA ILE A 4 42.97 36.52 28.56
C ILE A 4 43.44 35.09 28.79
N LEU A 5 42.54 34.12 28.60
CA LEU A 5 42.85 32.70 28.56
C LEU A 5 42.68 32.17 27.15
N ILE A 6 43.79 31.81 26.52
CA ILE A 6 43.80 31.07 25.25
C ILE A 6 43.65 29.59 25.57
N LEU A 7 42.67 28.93 24.94
CA LEU A 7 42.54 27.47 24.95
C LEU A 7 42.43 26.97 23.51
N LEU A 8 43.43 26.22 23.07
CA LEU A 8 43.55 25.71 21.71
C LEU A 8 42.64 24.48 21.55
N GLY A 9 41.52 24.65 20.83
CA GLY A 9 40.64 23.56 20.41
C GLY A 9 41.17 22.85 19.16
N PHE A 10 41.12 21.52 19.14
CA PHE A 10 41.57 20.70 18.03
C PHE A 10 40.77 20.95 16.74
N ILE A 11 41.45 20.95 15.59
CA ILE A 11 40.84 20.84 14.26
C ILE A 11 41.19 19.45 13.68
N PRO A 12 40.24 18.50 13.61
CA PRO A 12 40.40 17.29 12.80
C PRO A 12 40.24 17.63 11.31
N ASN A 13 41.07 17.05 10.44
CA ASN A 13 40.96 17.25 8.99
C ASN A 13 39.66 16.68 8.42
N LEU A 14 38.80 17.53 7.85
CA LEU A 14 37.66 17.12 7.03
C LEU A 14 38.07 16.90 5.57
N THR A 15 38.92 15.89 5.34
CA THR A 15 39.28 15.41 4.00
C THR A 15 38.73 14.00 3.78
N GLY A 16 37.43 13.92 3.50
CA GLY A 16 36.72 12.66 3.27
C GLY A 16 35.37 12.91 2.60
N ALA A 17 35.35 12.97 1.27
CA ALA A 17 34.10 13.02 0.53
C ALA A 17 33.35 11.69 0.71
N PRO A 18 32.04 11.70 1.04
CA PRO A 18 31.27 10.48 1.19
C PRO A 18 31.13 9.80 -0.18
N THR A 19 31.79 8.65 -0.35
CA THR A 19 31.57 7.78 -1.51
C THR A 19 30.15 7.23 -1.49
N SER A 20 29.58 7.01 -2.68
CA SER A 20 28.21 6.55 -2.85
C SER A 20 28.01 5.13 -2.29
N GLN A 21 27.58 5.03 -1.04
CA GLN A 21 27.03 3.78 -0.52
C GLN A 21 25.66 3.55 -1.17
N SER A 22 25.48 2.36 -1.73
CA SER A 22 24.20 1.94 -2.27
C SER A 22 23.17 1.86 -1.14
N PHE A 23 21.96 2.38 -1.38
CA PHE A 23 20.81 2.16 -0.49
C PHE A 23 20.38 0.69 -0.58
N GLY A 24 21.09 -0.18 0.14
CA GLY A 24 20.66 -1.54 0.37
C GLY A 24 19.37 -1.52 1.20
N ILE A 25 18.31 -2.13 0.66
CA ILE A 25 17.07 -2.33 1.41
C ILE A 25 17.39 -3.30 2.55
N VAL A 26 17.50 -2.77 3.77
CA VAL A 26 17.70 -3.58 4.97
C VAL A 26 16.41 -4.35 5.22
N GLU A 27 16.46 -5.69 5.15
CA GLU A 27 15.40 -6.53 5.71
C GLU A 27 15.23 -6.18 7.19
N ASN A 28 14.13 -5.50 7.54
CA ASN A 28 13.80 -5.27 8.94
C ASN A 28 13.35 -6.60 9.57
N ARG A 29 14.33 -7.38 10.05
CA ARG A 29 14.16 -8.72 10.62
C ARG A 29 13.55 -8.66 12.03
N SER A 30 12.42 -7.97 12.17
CA SER A 30 11.52 -8.17 13.29
C SER A 30 11.02 -9.62 13.26
N THR A 31 11.30 -10.38 14.31
CA THR A 31 10.71 -11.70 14.53
C THR A 31 9.28 -11.63 15.05
N HIS A 32 8.80 -10.43 15.40
CA HIS A 32 7.43 -10.16 15.79
C HIS A 32 6.64 -9.68 14.58
N ASN A 33 5.59 -10.40 14.19
CA ASN A 33 4.63 -9.94 13.20
C ASN A 33 3.66 -8.94 13.87
N PRO A 34 3.61 -7.65 13.50
CA PRO A 34 2.72 -6.67 14.13
C PRO A 34 1.23 -7.04 14.03
N GLU A 35 0.88 -7.77 12.97
CA GLU A 35 -0.48 -8.19 12.59
C GLU A 35 -1.00 -9.37 13.46
N ARG A 36 -0.16 -9.96 14.33
CA ARG A 36 -0.49 -11.20 15.06
C ARG A 36 -1.29 -10.94 16.35
N ASN A 37 -2.55 -10.52 16.22
CA ASN A 37 -3.49 -10.49 17.35
C ASN A 37 -4.46 -11.70 17.34
N PRO A 38 -4.43 -12.59 18.36
CA PRO A 38 -5.39 -13.69 18.51
C PRO A 38 -6.84 -13.26 18.75
N GLU A 39 -7.08 -12.04 19.27
CA GLU A 39 -8.43 -11.58 19.64
C GLU A 39 -9.31 -11.20 18.44
N PHE A 40 -8.69 -10.84 17.30
CA PHE A 40 -9.39 -10.38 16.09
C PHE A 40 -9.10 -11.23 14.84
N ASN A 41 -8.47 -12.40 15.01
CA ASN A 41 -7.96 -13.26 13.92
C ASN A 41 -7.00 -12.50 12.98
N GLY A 42 -6.08 -11.72 13.54
CA GLY A 42 -5.26 -10.76 12.80
C GLY A 42 -5.50 -9.33 13.28
N ASP A 43 -5.28 -8.38 12.39
CA ASP A 43 -5.42 -6.92 12.53
C ASP A 43 -6.77 -6.36 12.02
N ASP A 44 -7.52 -7.15 11.24
CA ASP A 44 -8.78 -6.77 10.59
C ASP A 44 -10.03 -6.78 11.52
N ILE A 45 -10.51 -5.61 11.96
CA ILE A 45 -11.81 -5.49 12.67
C ILE A 45 -12.98 -5.21 11.70
N VAL A 46 -13.97 -6.11 11.70
CA VAL A 46 -15.21 -6.01 10.89
C VAL A 46 -16.46 -6.30 11.76
N PRO A 47 -17.53 -5.49 11.71
CA PRO A 47 -18.59 -5.50 12.73
C PRO A 47 -19.58 -6.68 12.63
N SER A 48 -20.12 -7.08 13.79
CA SER A 48 -20.89 -8.32 13.98
C SER A 48 -22.16 -8.55 13.15
N PRO A 49 -22.99 -7.55 12.76
CA PRO A 49 -24.12 -7.81 11.86
C PRO A 49 -23.71 -8.21 10.44
N PHE A 50 -22.41 -8.07 10.10
CA PHE A 50 -21.82 -8.58 8.86
C PHE A 50 -20.97 -9.84 9.08
N ALA A 51 -20.43 -10.06 10.29
CA ALA A 51 -19.59 -11.22 10.62
C ALA A 51 -20.22 -12.58 10.29
N ASN A 52 -21.55 -12.71 10.42
CA ASN A 52 -22.27 -13.95 10.10
C ASN A 52 -22.44 -14.22 8.59
N SER A 53 -21.93 -13.35 7.71
CA SER A 53 -21.78 -13.59 6.27
C SER A 53 -20.33 -13.45 5.81
N LEU A 54 -19.34 -13.63 6.70
CA LEU A 54 -17.92 -13.40 6.43
C LEU A 54 -17.06 -14.66 6.60
N THR A 55 -17.52 -15.76 5.98
CA THR A 55 -16.59 -16.49 5.09
C THR A 55 -16.27 -15.61 3.88
N GLU A 56 -15.17 -15.89 3.19
CA GLU A 56 -14.67 -15.10 2.05
C GLU A 56 -14.29 -13.66 2.44
N ARG A 57 -13.04 -13.54 2.89
CA ARG A 57 -12.43 -12.35 3.53
C ARG A 57 -11.14 -11.76 2.67
N SER A 58 -10.45 -9.63 1.93
CA SER A 58 -9.40 -8.78 1.15
C SER A 58 -9.40 -8.37 -0.36
N ALA A 59 -8.79 -7.17 -0.60
CA ALA A 59 -8.85 -6.11 -1.64
C ALA A 59 -9.97 -5.04 -1.49
N GLY A 60 -9.96 -3.96 -2.30
CA GLY A 60 -10.79 -2.75 -2.05
C GLY A 60 -12.30 -3.01 -2.06
N SER A 61 -13.01 -2.60 -1.01
CA SER A 61 -14.42 -2.99 -0.79
C SER A 61 -15.41 -2.55 -1.91
N ARG A 62 -16.03 -3.50 -2.63
CA ARG A 62 -17.10 -3.18 -3.61
C ARG A 62 -18.27 -2.43 -2.96
N PRO A 63 -18.76 -2.82 -1.77
CA PRO A 63 -19.80 -2.07 -1.10
C PRO A 63 -19.33 -0.65 -0.74
N THR A 64 -19.85 0.33 -1.48
CA THR A 64 -19.58 1.76 -1.25
C THR A 64 -19.94 2.22 0.17
N TYR A 65 -20.75 1.45 0.91
CA TYR A 65 -21.02 1.70 2.32
C TYR A 65 -19.78 1.59 3.22
N GLN A 66 -18.70 0.91 2.81
CA GLN A 66 -17.45 0.91 3.57
C GLN A 66 -16.57 2.14 3.27
N ARG A 67 -16.94 3.01 2.32
CA ARG A 67 -16.21 4.25 2.03
C ARG A 67 -16.54 5.32 3.06
N TRP A 68 -15.55 6.09 3.47
CA TRP A 68 -15.79 7.31 4.25
C TRP A 68 -16.42 8.38 3.35
N PRO A 69 -17.57 8.98 3.73
CA PRO A 69 -18.24 9.98 2.90
C PRO A 69 -17.30 11.14 2.50
N GLY A 70 -17.19 11.37 1.19
CA GLY A 70 -16.31 12.41 0.63
C GLY A 70 -14.80 12.22 0.90
N GLY A 71 -14.35 11.02 1.29
CA GLY A 71 -12.95 10.78 1.65
C GLY A 71 -12.56 11.26 3.04
N VAL A 72 -13.49 11.77 3.84
CA VAL A 72 -13.19 12.42 5.13
C VAL A 72 -13.32 11.45 6.30
N VAL A 73 -12.21 11.23 7.00
CA VAL A 73 -12.08 10.44 8.23
C VAL A 73 -11.95 11.39 9.43
N PRO A 74 -12.99 11.54 10.28
CA PRO A 74 -12.87 12.20 11.58
C PRO A 74 -12.11 11.29 12.55
N TYR A 75 -11.15 11.83 13.29
CA TYR A 75 -10.35 11.08 14.26
C TYR A 75 -10.24 11.78 15.62
N GLU A 76 -9.99 10.99 16.66
CA GLU A 76 -9.31 11.44 17.87
C GLU A 76 -8.10 10.54 18.17
N ILE A 77 -7.18 11.03 19.00
CA ILE A 77 -6.06 10.27 19.53
C ILE A 77 -6.19 10.30 21.05
N ALA A 78 -6.17 9.12 21.68
CA ALA A 78 -6.39 8.96 23.12
C ALA A 78 -5.19 9.46 23.95
N GLU A 79 -5.46 9.88 25.19
CA GLU A 79 -4.46 10.42 26.12
C GLU A 79 -3.34 9.43 26.51
N ASN A 80 -3.50 8.14 26.20
CA ASN A 80 -2.49 7.10 26.45
C ASN A 80 -1.44 6.95 25.32
N ILE A 81 -1.52 7.77 24.27
CA ILE A 81 -0.45 7.93 23.26
C ILE A 81 0.36 9.20 23.60
N SER A 82 1.69 9.10 23.61
CA SER A 82 2.57 10.22 23.94
C SER A 82 2.44 11.37 22.92
N ALA A 83 2.61 12.62 23.35
CA ALA A 83 2.46 13.78 22.46
C ALA A 83 3.36 13.72 21.21
N ASN A 84 4.57 13.18 21.33
CA ASN A 84 5.48 12.95 20.20
C ASN A 84 4.91 11.93 19.20
N ASN A 85 4.32 10.85 19.71
CA ASN A 85 3.77 9.77 18.87
C ASN A 85 2.45 10.21 18.24
N SER A 86 1.64 11.01 18.93
CA SER A 86 0.47 11.71 18.36
C SER A 86 0.86 12.64 17.20
N ILE A 87 1.95 13.40 17.32
CA ILE A 87 2.51 14.21 16.22
C ILE A 87 2.97 13.31 15.05
N PHE A 88 3.63 12.19 15.34
CA PHE A 88 4.09 11.26 14.30
C PHE A 88 2.93 10.59 13.54
N ILE A 89 1.88 10.17 14.24
CA ILE A 89 0.64 9.63 13.65
C ILE A 89 -0.03 10.68 12.73
N VAL A 90 -0.16 11.93 13.20
CA VAL A 90 -0.69 13.02 12.37
C VAL A 90 0.21 13.29 11.15
N ASN A 91 1.53 13.22 11.29
CA ASN A 91 2.43 13.37 10.15
C ASN A 91 2.25 12.23 9.11
N MET A 92 1.96 11.00 9.54
CA MET A 92 1.63 9.90 8.62
C MET A 92 0.28 10.12 7.91
N MET A 93 -0.73 10.63 8.62
CA MET A 93 -1.98 11.06 7.98
C MET A 93 -1.72 12.12 6.88
N ARG A 94 -0.96 13.18 7.20
CA ARG A 94 -0.61 14.23 6.22
C ARG A 94 0.22 13.68 5.05
N ALA A 95 1.07 12.67 5.28
CA ALA A 95 1.81 12.00 4.21
C ALA A 95 0.86 11.23 3.26
N MET A 96 -0.09 10.46 3.79
CA MET A 96 -1.08 9.74 2.97
C MET A 96 -1.98 10.69 2.18
N GLU A 97 -2.45 11.78 2.81
CA GLU A 97 -3.20 12.84 2.15
C GLU A 97 -2.43 13.47 0.98
N ASN A 98 -1.14 13.76 1.18
CA ASN A 98 -0.27 14.36 0.16
C ASN A 98 0.06 13.39 -0.99
N LEU A 99 0.37 12.13 -0.66
CA LEU A 99 0.68 11.09 -1.65
C LEU A 99 -0.52 10.77 -2.57
N THR A 100 -1.74 10.92 -2.07
CA THR A 100 -2.97 10.56 -2.80
C THR A 100 -3.62 11.73 -3.55
N GLN A 101 -3.08 12.95 -3.49
CA GLN A 101 -3.65 14.09 -4.22
C GLN A 101 -3.68 13.89 -5.73
N VAL A 102 -4.66 14.48 -6.40
CA VAL A 102 -4.82 14.47 -7.86
C VAL A 102 -5.11 15.89 -8.32
N ASN A 103 -4.29 16.44 -9.23
CA ASN A 103 -4.46 17.80 -9.75
C ASN A 103 -4.61 18.88 -8.66
N ASN A 104 -3.77 18.83 -7.61
CA ASN A 104 -3.84 19.67 -6.40
C ASN A 104 -5.17 19.59 -5.61
N THR A 105 -6.02 18.61 -5.93
CA THR A 105 -7.25 18.30 -5.21
C THR A 105 -6.98 17.11 -4.28
N GLN A 106 -7.38 17.26 -3.02
CA GLN A 106 -7.15 16.26 -1.99
C GLN A 106 -8.15 15.12 -2.11
N CYS A 107 -7.65 13.88 -2.16
CA CYS A 107 -8.46 12.68 -2.44
C CYS A 107 -9.10 12.06 -1.18
N ILE A 108 -8.36 12.08 -0.08
CA ILE A 108 -8.79 11.64 1.27
C ILE A 108 -8.37 12.70 2.28
N SER A 109 -9.05 12.80 3.43
CA SER A 109 -8.58 13.66 4.52
C SER A 109 -8.86 13.10 5.91
N PHE A 110 -7.86 13.23 6.78
CA PHE A 110 -7.96 12.99 8.21
C PHE A 110 -8.07 14.33 8.95
N ARG A 111 -9.19 14.53 9.66
CA ARG A 111 -9.42 15.73 10.49
C ARG A 111 -9.74 15.36 11.94
N PRO A 112 -9.42 16.19 12.93
CA PRO A 112 -9.98 16.05 14.26
C PRO A 112 -11.51 15.97 14.21
N LYS A 113 -12.09 15.12 15.05
CA LYS A 113 -13.55 15.06 15.21
C LYS A 113 -14.11 16.27 15.92
N THR A 114 -15.38 16.54 15.68
CA THR A 114 -16.19 17.53 16.39
C THR A 114 -17.20 16.82 17.31
N VAL A 115 -17.92 17.59 18.12
CA VAL A 115 -19.05 17.08 18.92
C VAL A 115 -20.26 16.66 18.07
N SER A 116 -20.26 16.98 16.76
CA SER A 116 -21.34 16.66 15.83
C SER A 116 -21.06 15.45 14.94
N ASP A 117 -19.88 14.82 15.05
CA ASP A 117 -19.53 13.62 14.28
C ASP A 117 -20.15 12.38 14.93
N PRO A 118 -21.12 11.70 14.28
CA PRO A 118 -21.74 10.51 14.85
C PRO A 118 -20.85 9.27 14.71
N TYR A 119 -19.86 9.31 13.81
CA TYR A 119 -18.91 8.23 13.53
C TYR A 119 -17.51 8.79 13.30
N PHE A 120 -16.51 8.17 13.92
CA PHE A 120 -15.11 8.59 13.89
C PHE A 120 -14.20 7.43 14.29
N ILE A 121 -12.89 7.54 14.01
CA ILE A 121 -11.88 6.64 14.56
C ILE A 121 -11.33 7.16 15.89
N THR A 122 -11.00 6.26 16.81
CA THR A 122 -10.25 6.56 18.04
C THR A 122 -8.95 5.77 17.99
N ILE A 123 -7.83 6.49 17.88
CA ILE A 123 -6.49 5.89 17.86
C ILE A 123 -5.95 5.86 19.30
N PHE A 124 -5.53 4.69 19.79
CA PHE A 124 -5.11 4.51 21.19
C PHE A 124 -3.95 3.50 21.32
N ASN A 125 -3.20 3.62 22.41
CA ASN A 125 -2.18 2.62 22.77
C ASN A 125 -2.89 1.38 23.32
N GLY A 126 -2.87 0.28 22.56
CA GLY A 126 -3.56 -0.97 22.87
C GLY A 126 -2.65 -2.18 22.71
N SER A 127 -3.23 -3.38 22.68
CA SER A 127 -2.49 -4.64 22.55
C SER A 127 -2.37 -5.06 21.09
N GLY A 128 -1.18 -4.85 20.50
CA GLY A 128 -0.90 -5.11 19.09
C GLY A 128 -1.30 -3.96 18.15
N CYS A 129 -1.14 -4.19 16.85
CA CYS A 129 -1.60 -3.29 15.79
C CYS A 129 -2.90 -3.86 15.22
N TYR A 130 -3.95 -3.04 15.08
CA TYR A 130 -5.20 -3.43 14.43
C TYR A 130 -6.09 -2.24 14.09
N ALA A 131 -6.93 -2.42 13.07
CA ALA A 131 -7.77 -1.36 12.52
C ALA A 131 -9.17 -1.83 12.07
N PRO A 132 -10.16 -0.92 12.08
CA PRO A 132 -11.51 -1.16 11.61
C PRO A 132 -11.62 -0.90 10.11
N ILE A 133 -12.16 -1.85 9.35
CA ILE A 133 -12.14 -1.77 7.89
C ILE A 133 -13.22 -0.83 7.36
N GLY A 134 -12.80 0.33 6.85
CA GLY A 134 -13.69 1.33 6.28
C GLY A 134 -14.57 2.05 7.29
N SER A 135 -15.59 2.74 6.77
CA SER A 135 -16.53 3.56 7.55
C SER A 135 -17.67 2.76 8.19
N TRP A 136 -17.74 1.43 8.01
CA TRP A 136 -18.85 0.58 8.47
C TRP A 136 -20.25 1.17 8.19
N GLY A 137 -20.55 1.52 6.94
CA GLY A 137 -21.86 2.07 6.58
C GLY A 137 -22.13 3.48 7.10
N ALA A 138 -21.12 4.16 7.63
CA ALA A 138 -21.26 5.41 8.40
C ALA A 138 -22.25 5.29 9.59
N TYR A 139 -22.47 4.09 10.12
CA TYR A 139 -23.31 3.90 11.33
C TYR A 139 -22.68 4.60 12.54
N ALA A 140 -23.52 5.20 13.40
CA ALA A 140 -23.04 5.93 14.56
C ALA A 140 -22.27 5.02 15.54
N GLY A 141 -21.15 5.52 16.07
CA GLY A 141 -20.28 4.78 16.99
C GLY A 141 -18.78 5.01 16.74
N VAL A 142 -17.96 4.54 17.68
CA VAL A 142 -16.50 4.61 17.64
C VAL A 142 -15.92 3.46 16.80
N ARG A 143 -14.86 3.76 16.04
CA ARG A 143 -14.04 2.78 15.31
C ARG A 143 -12.64 2.72 15.95
N PRO A 144 -12.34 1.70 16.77
CA PRO A 144 -11.08 1.63 17.50
C PRO A 144 -9.91 1.23 16.58
N VAL A 145 -8.80 1.99 16.65
CA VAL A 145 -7.52 1.69 16.00
C VAL A 145 -6.46 1.53 17.09
N SER A 146 -5.90 0.33 17.24
CA SER A 146 -4.82 0.09 18.20
C SER A 146 -3.47 0.33 17.55
N LEU A 147 -2.66 1.17 18.18
CA LEU A 147 -1.24 1.31 17.90
C LEU A 147 -0.46 1.09 19.20
N LEU A 148 -0.11 -0.17 19.49
CA LEU A 148 0.78 -0.52 20.60
C LEU A 148 2.03 0.37 20.58
N ASP A 149 2.31 1.00 21.72
CA ASP A 149 3.49 1.82 21.96
C ASP A 149 4.12 1.33 23.28
N GLY A 150 5.01 0.34 23.16
CA GLY A 150 5.57 -0.40 24.29
C GLY A 150 7.09 -0.68 24.16
N PRO A 151 7.75 -1.08 25.26
CA PRO A 151 9.22 -1.19 25.32
C PRO A 151 9.80 -2.40 24.59
N TYR A 152 8.97 -3.35 24.14
CA TYR A 152 9.40 -4.60 23.47
C TYR A 152 8.87 -4.75 22.04
N ALA A 153 7.81 -4.03 21.68
CA ALA A 153 7.19 -3.99 20.37
C ALA A 153 6.43 -2.67 20.21
N THR A 154 6.36 -2.13 18.99
CA THR A 154 5.67 -0.88 18.71
C THR A 154 5.10 -0.84 17.29
N CYS A 155 3.88 -0.32 17.17
CA CYS A 155 3.21 0.01 15.92
C CYS A 155 3.53 1.45 15.45
N ILE A 156 4.29 2.22 16.23
CA ILE A 156 4.66 3.61 15.93
C ILE A 156 5.81 3.64 14.90
N VAL A 157 5.52 3.10 13.72
CA VAL A 157 6.43 2.94 12.58
C VAL A 157 5.70 3.40 11.32
N SER A 158 6.37 4.17 10.46
CA SER A 158 5.78 4.81 9.27
C SER A 158 4.82 3.92 8.48
N GLY A 159 5.29 2.76 8.00
CA GLY A 159 4.45 1.87 7.21
C GLY A 159 3.42 1.07 8.01
N ILE A 160 3.59 0.88 9.33
CA ILE A 160 2.56 0.24 10.17
C ILE A 160 1.40 1.22 10.37
N ILE A 161 1.68 2.48 10.74
CA ILE A 161 0.64 3.51 10.85
C ILE A 161 -0.10 3.69 9.51
N GLN A 162 0.62 3.67 8.38
CA GLN A 162 0.01 3.73 7.05
C GLN A 162 -0.81 2.47 6.69
N HIS A 163 -0.43 1.29 7.19
CA HIS A 163 -1.19 0.04 7.04
C HIS A 163 -2.53 0.11 7.79
N GLU A 164 -2.51 0.43 9.09
CA GLU A 164 -3.73 0.60 9.91
C GLU A 164 -4.66 1.69 9.35
N LEU A 165 -4.10 2.82 8.93
CA LEU A 165 -4.88 3.89 8.30
C LEU A 165 -5.41 3.50 6.90
N THR A 166 -4.80 2.52 6.21
CA THR A 166 -5.30 2.01 4.93
C THR A 166 -6.43 1.01 5.13
N HIS A 167 -6.41 0.19 6.18
CA HIS A 167 -7.60 -0.53 6.65
C HIS A 167 -8.75 0.43 6.98
N VAL A 168 -8.49 1.50 7.73
CA VAL A 168 -9.48 2.56 7.99
C VAL A 168 -10.07 3.11 6.70
N LEU A 169 -9.28 3.27 5.63
CA LEU A 169 -9.76 3.74 4.33
C LEU A 169 -10.62 2.73 3.56
N GLY A 170 -10.85 1.50 4.06
CA GLY A 170 -11.70 0.48 3.44
C GLY A 170 -10.93 -0.52 2.56
N PHE A 171 -9.63 -0.66 2.82
CA PHE A 171 -8.78 -1.69 2.23
C PHE A 171 -8.54 -2.83 3.21
N TYR A 172 -7.92 -3.87 2.69
CA TYR A 172 -7.61 -5.13 3.32
C TYR A 172 -6.29 -5.63 2.68
N HIS A 173 -5.70 -6.71 3.20
CA HIS A 173 -4.37 -7.17 2.77
C HIS A 173 -4.22 -7.63 1.31
N GLU A 174 -3.05 -7.44 0.70
CA GLU A 174 -2.87 -7.81 -0.73
C GLU A 174 -2.86 -9.34 -0.95
N GLN A 175 -2.29 -10.12 -0.02
CA GLN A 175 -2.06 -11.57 -0.21
C GLN A 175 -3.31 -12.45 -0.23
N ALA A 176 -4.50 -11.91 0.01
CA ALA A 176 -5.74 -12.66 0.06
C ALA A 176 -6.71 -12.33 -1.09
N ARG A 177 -6.35 -11.39 -1.99
CA ARG A 177 -7.06 -11.07 -3.24
C ARG A 177 -7.60 -12.31 -3.96
N PRO A 178 -8.77 -12.24 -4.63
CA PRO A 178 -9.33 -13.38 -5.36
C PRO A 178 -8.36 -13.98 -6.39
N ASP A 179 -7.52 -13.14 -7.02
CA ASP A 179 -6.50 -13.52 -8.00
C ASP A 179 -5.14 -13.98 -7.41
N ARG A 180 -4.94 -13.89 -6.08
CA ARG A 180 -3.62 -14.04 -5.40
C ARG A 180 -2.90 -15.36 -5.69
N ASP A 181 -3.62 -16.47 -5.90
CA ASP A 181 -2.99 -17.78 -6.19
C ASP A 181 -2.25 -17.80 -7.54
N SER A 182 -2.48 -16.79 -8.39
CA SER A 182 -1.70 -16.56 -9.63
C SER A 182 -0.32 -15.93 -9.35
N TYR A 183 -0.10 -15.39 -8.15
CA TYR A 183 1.04 -14.54 -7.79
C TYR A 183 1.82 -15.06 -6.58
N VAL A 184 1.14 -15.68 -5.59
CA VAL A 184 1.74 -16.29 -4.40
C VAL A 184 1.18 -17.70 -4.16
N SER A 185 2.01 -18.57 -3.57
CA SER A 185 1.63 -19.89 -3.08
C SER A 185 1.69 -19.93 -1.55
N ILE A 186 0.55 -20.22 -0.93
CA ILE A 186 0.39 -20.30 0.53
C ILE A 186 0.82 -21.69 1.03
N GLN A 187 1.79 -21.73 1.93
CA GLN A 187 2.33 -22.97 2.51
C GLN A 187 1.53 -23.36 3.76
N TRP A 188 0.31 -23.86 3.56
CA TRP A 188 -0.65 -24.14 4.65
C TRP A 188 -0.14 -25.04 5.78
N SER A 189 0.83 -25.93 5.50
CA SER A 189 1.49 -26.78 6.51
C SER A 189 2.35 -26.02 7.51
N ASN A 190 2.75 -24.78 7.18
CA ASN A 190 3.72 -23.98 7.90
C ASN A 190 3.08 -22.85 8.72
N ILE A 191 1.74 -22.73 8.68
CA ILE A 191 0.97 -21.68 9.35
C ILE A 191 0.50 -22.21 10.70
N ASP A 192 0.47 -21.37 11.73
CA ASP A 192 -0.21 -21.69 12.99
C ASP A 192 -1.69 -22.04 12.71
N PRO A 193 -2.17 -23.26 13.02
CA PRO A 193 -3.55 -23.66 12.75
C PRO A 193 -4.61 -22.76 13.37
N THR A 194 -4.30 -22.04 14.45
CA THR A 194 -5.20 -21.06 15.07
C THR A 194 -5.34 -19.75 14.27
N MET A 195 -4.37 -19.47 13.39
CA MET A 195 -4.31 -18.26 12.57
C MET A 195 -4.59 -18.54 11.08
N ALA A 196 -4.85 -19.78 10.67
CA ALA A 196 -4.94 -20.18 9.25
C ALA A 196 -5.96 -19.36 8.43
N SER A 197 -7.04 -18.90 9.03
CA SER A 197 -8.06 -18.03 8.41
C SER A 197 -7.54 -16.65 7.97
N ASN A 198 -6.35 -16.24 8.42
CA ASN A 198 -5.65 -15.04 7.95
C ASN A 198 -5.20 -15.15 6.47
N PHE A 199 -5.30 -16.35 5.88
CA PHE A 199 -4.87 -16.66 4.52
C PHE A 199 -6.02 -17.10 3.62
N ASP A 200 -7.25 -17.13 4.13
CA ASP A 200 -8.44 -17.34 3.30
C ASP A 200 -8.52 -16.24 2.22
N LYS A 201 -9.20 -16.54 1.11
CA LYS A 201 -9.40 -15.57 0.03
C LYS A 201 -10.76 -14.93 0.11
N TYR A 202 -10.85 -13.75 -0.49
CA TYR A 202 -12.10 -13.08 -0.78
C TYR A 202 -12.74 -13.60 -2.06
N ASN A 203 -14.07 -13.51 -2.12
CA ASN A 203 -14.81 -13.68 -3.37
C ASN A 203 -14.88 -12.32 -4.12
N ASP A 204 -15.13 -12.36 -5.42
CA ASP A 204 -15.26 -11.14 -6.22
C ASP A 204 -16.44 -10.27 -5.79
N THR A 205 -17.53 -10.84 -5.25
CA THR A 205 -18.76 -10.07 -4.98
C THR A 205 -18.57 -8.98 -3.92
N TYR A 206 -17.73 -9.24 -2.92
CA TYR A 206 -17.39 -8.25 -1.90
C TYR A 206 -16.36 -7.23 -2.37
N ILE A 207 -15.52 -7.51 -3.37
CA ILE A 207 -14.24 -6.81 -3.53
C ILE A 207 -13.80 -6.53 -4.97
N ASP A 208 -13.28 -5.33 -5.16
CA ASP A 208 -12.75 -4.78 -6.40
C ASP A 208 -11.23 -4.75 -6.32
N THR A 209 -10.55 -5.32 -7.32
CA THR A 209 -9.11 -5.10 -7.53
C THR A 209 -8.83 -3.70 -8.08
N LEU A 210 -9.88 -2.90 -8.35
CA LEU A 210 -9.82 -1.53 -8.86
C LEU A 210 -8.99 -1.45 -10.16
N SER A 211 -8.97 -2.55 -10.93
CA SER A 211 -8.09 -2.78 -12.07
C SER A 211 -6.60 -2.44 -11.81
N THR A 212 -6.09 -2.74 -10.62
CA THR A 212 -4.65 -2.71 -10.31
C THR A 212 -4.01 -4.09 -10.54
N PRO A 213 -2.74 -4.15 -10.98
CA PRO A 213 -1.97 -5.39 -10.90
C PRO A 213 -1.78 -5.81 -9.43
N TYR A 214 -1.45 -7.08 -9.21
CA TYR A 214 -1.07 -7.58 -7.90
C TYR A 214 0.27 -6.96 -7.45
N ASP A 215 0.32 -6.42 -6.23
CA ASP A 215 1.47 -5.68 -5.73
C ASP A 215 2.19 -6.35 -4.55
N TYR A 216 3.23 -7.12 -4.86
CA TYR A 216 4.17 -7.65 -3.86
C TYR A 216 4.74 -6.55 -2.93
N GLY A 217 4.91 -5.32 -3.43
CA GLY A 217 5.45 -4.19 -2.69
C GLY A 217 4.41 -3.42 -1.86
N SER A 218 3.15 -3.81 -1.87
CA SER A 218 2.08 -3.15 -1.12
C SER A 218 2.39 -3.13 0.37
N VAL A 219 2.10 -2.00 1.03
CA VAL A 219 2.19 -1.93 2.50
C VAL A 219 1.19 -2.89 3.15
N MET A 220 0.12 -3.25 2.43
CA MET A 220 -0.92 -4.19 2.84
C MET A 220 -0.55 -5.67 2.60
N HIS A 221 0.60 -5.99 2.00
CA HIS A 221 1.00 -7.38 1.77
C HIS A 221 1.70 -7.95 3.02
N TYR A 222 1.27 -9.12 3.51
CA TYR A 222 1.93 -9.90 4.57
C TYR A 222 3.38 -10.29 4.20
N GLY A 223 4.22 -10.48 5.22
CA GLY A 223 5.59 -10.98 5.06
C GLY A 223 5.69 -12.48 4.77
N ARG A 224 6.86 -12.93 4.27
CA ARG A 224 7.13 -14.33 3.91
C ARG A 224 6.87 -15.35 5.03
N ASN A 225 7.07 -14.95 6.29
CA ASN A 225 6.94 -15.80 7.47
C ASN A 225 5.76 -15.35 8.37
N ALA A 226 4.81 -14.58 7.82
CA ALA A 226 3.65 -14.12 8.59
C ALA A 226 2.89 -15.31 9.16
N PHE A 227 2.51 -15.23 10.45
CA PHE A 227 1.74 -16.27 11.18
C PHE A 227 2.30 -17.70 11.11
N ALA A 228 3.61 -17.85 10.84
CA ALA A 228 4.26 -19.15 10.79
C ALA A 228 4.17 -19.91 12.12
N LEU A 229 4.06 -21.24 12.04
CA LEU A 229 4.06 -22.13 13.20
C LEU A 229 5.41 -22.07 13.93
N ASN A 230 6.51 -22.14 13.17
CA ASN A 230 7.84 -21.79 13.64
C ASN A 230 8.34 -20.54 12.91
N ALA A 231 8.89 -19.54 13.62
CA ALA A 231 9.24 -18.23 13.05
C ALA A 231 10.23 -18.26 11.86
N SER A 232 10.98 -19.35 11.67
CA SER A 232 11.87 -19.57 10.52
C SER A 232 11.18 -20.07 9.25
N GLU A 233 9.93 -20.54 9.34
CA GLU A 233 9.21 -21.16 8.22
C GLU A 233 8.55 -20.10 7.33
N VAL A 234 8.57 -20.36 6.02
CA VAL A 234 7.93 -19.51 5.01
C VAL A 234 6.49 -19.98 4.82
N THR A 235 5.54 -19.06 5.01
CA THR A 235 4.10 -19.24 4.78
C THR A 235 3.64 -18.69 3.43
N ILE A 236 4.37 -17.73 2.85
CA ILE A 236 4.03 -17.12 1.54
C ILE A 236 5.24 -17.16 0.59
N ILE A 237 5.06 -17.79 -0.57
CA ILE A 237 6.08 -17.87 -1.64
C ILE A 237 5.57 -17.18 -2.91
N PRO A 238 6.16 -16.04 -3.34
CA PRO A 238 5.91 -15.46 -4.67
C PRO A 238 6.27 -16.43 -5.81
N ILE A 239 5.37 -16.65 -6.76
CA ILE A 239 5.54 -17.65 -7.83
C ILE A 239 5.94 -17.07 -9.19
N GLN A 240 5.44 -15.88 -9.56
CA GLN A 240 5.84 -15.24 -10.84
C GLN A 240 7.22 -14.56 -10.75
N ASN A 241 7.60 -14.11 -9.55
CA ASN A 241 8.89 -13.51 -9.25
C ASN A 241 9.36 -13.99 -7.88
N ALA A 242 10.09 -15.11 -7.82
CA ALA A 242 10.56 -15.70 -6.57
C ALA A 242 11.43 -14.75 -5.73
N SER A 243 12.07 -13.75 -6.36
CA SER A 243 12.88 -12.71 -5.73
C SER A 243 12.10 -11.48 -5.28
N ALA A 244 10.77 -11.45 -5.45
CA ALA A 244 9.94 -10.34 -4.97
C ALA A 244 10.05 -10.19 -3.44
N LEU A 245 10.21 -8.95 -2.97
CA LEU A 245 10.10 -8.62 -1.56
C LEU A 245 8.61 -8.42 -1.22
N ILE A 246 8.16 -8.97 -0.09
CA ILE A 246 6.79 -8.87 0.45
C ILE A 246 6.88 -8.61 1.95
N GLY A 247 5.88 -7.95 2.55
CA GLY A 247 5.91 -7.58 3.98
C GLY A 247 6.65 -6.29 4.31
N GLN A 248 6.80 -5.37 3.35
CA GLN A 248 7.46 -4.08 3.63
C GLN A 248 6.57 -3.18 4.50
N ARG A 249 7.14 -2.55 5.53
CA ARG A 249 6.44 -1.60 6.42
C ARG A 249 7.17 -0.26 6.47
N VAL A 250 7.57 0.24 5.29
CA VAL A 250 8.23 1.55 5.12
C VAL A 250 7.19 2.63 4.82
N GLN A 251 6.37 2.45 3.78
CA GLN A 251 5.39 3.41 3.30
C GLN A 251 4.39 2.77 2.31
N LEU A 252 3.33 3.48 1.94
CA LEU A 252 2.49 3.17 0.78
C LEU A 252 3.34 2.97 -0.49
N SER A 253 2.97 1.98 -1.29
CA SER A 253 3.48 1.77 -2.65
C SER A 253 2.80 2.70 -3.67
N PRO A 254 3.36 2.83 -4.90
CA PRO A 254 2.67 3.52 -6.00
C PRO A 254 1.32 2.89 -6.39
N ILE A 255 1.14 1.58 -6.14
CA ILE A 255 -0.11 0.86 -6.45
C ILE A 255 -1.12 1.02 -5.31
N ASP A 256 -0.68 1.04 -4.04
CA ASP A 256 -1.54 1.40 -2.90
C ASP A 256 -2.16 2.80 -3.11
N ILE A 257 -1.33 3.78 -3.50
CA ILE A 257 -1.75 5.15 -3.81
C ILE A 257 -2.79 5.17 -4.94
N LEU A 258 -2.53 4.48 -6.05
CA LEU A 258 -3.45 4.38 -7.19
C LEU A 258 -4.77 3.69 -6.81
N ALA A 259 -4.71 2.66 -5.95
CA ALA A 259 -5.88 1.97 -5.45
C ALA A 259 -6.75 2.90 -4.59
N ILE A 260 -6.16 3.63 -3.63
CA ILE A 260 -6.87 4.65 -2.82
C ILE A 260 -7.50 5.72 -3.73
N GLN A 261 -6.75 6.22 -4.71
CA GLN A 261 -7.24 7.22 -5.67
C GLN A 261 -8.43 6.73 -6.51
N ARG A 262 -8.43 5.47 -6.94
CA ARG A 262 -9.56 4.86 -7.67
C ARG A 262 -10.75 4.59 -6.76
N TYR A 263 -10.50 4.11 -5.56
CA TYR A 263 -11.51 3.77 -4.57
C TYR A 263 -12.33 4.98 -4.12
N TYR A 264 -11.68 6.13 -3.93
CA TYR A 264 -12.36 7.40 -3.63
C TYR A 264 -12.80 8.20 -4.87
N GLY A 265 -12.62 7.66 -6.08
CA GLY A 265 -13.10 8.25 -7.34
C GLY A 265 -12.27 9.42 -7.87
N CYS A 266 -11.11 9.68 -7.27
CA CYS A 266 -10.16 10.73 -7.63
C CYS A 266 -9.43 10.44 -8.96
N VAL A 267 -9.25 9.15 -9.29
CA VAL A 267 -8.78 8.64 -10.58
C VAL A 267 -9.81 7.65 -11.13
N PRO A 268 -10.17 7.70 -12.42
CA PRO A 268 -11.08 6.70 -13.00
C PRO A 268 -10.53 5.27 -12.92
N THR A 269 -11.35 4.34 -12.46
CA THR A 269 -11.10 2.90 -12.63
C THR A 269 -11.39 2.51 -14.09
N PRO A 270 -10.43 1.89 -14.82
CA PRO A 270 -10.70 1.32 -16.13
C PRO A 270 -11.82 0.27 -16.06
N PRO A 271 -12.67 0.14 -17.10
CA PRO A 271 -13.61 -0.97 -17.17
C PRO A 271 -12.83 -2.31 -17.22
N PRO A 272 -13.37 -3.40 -16.64
CA PRO A 272 -12.76 -4.71 -16.76
C PRO A 272 -12.51 -5.10 -18.24
N PRO A 273 -11.44 -5.85 -18.56
CA PRO A 273 -11.20 -6.29 -19.93
C PRO A 273 -12.38 -7.08 -20.47
N THR A 274 -13.07 -6.54 -21.49
CA THR A 274 -14.24 -7.20 -22.08
C THR A 274 -13.81 -8.53 -22.68
N THR A 275 -14.22 -9.63 -22.04
CA THR A 275 -14.14 -10.97 -22.63
C THR A 275 -15.12 -11.06 -23.79
N THR A 276 -14.68 -10.58 -24.96
CA THR A 276 -15.33 -10.84 -26.23
C THR A 276 -15.29 -12.35 -26.48
N SER A 277 -16.32 -13.04 -26.00
CA SER A 277 -16.61 -14.41 -26.36
C SER A 277 -16.85 -14.47 -27.86
N THR A 278 -15.79 -14.68 -28.64
CA THR A 278 -15.85 -14.96 -30.06
C THR A 278 -16.59 -16.29 -30.23
N THR A 279 -17.92 -16.20 -30.38
CA THR A 279 -18.76 -17.33 -30.75
C THR A 279 -18.35 -17.78 -32.14
N THR A 280 -17.44 -18.74 -32.19
CA THR A 280 -17.00 -19.39 -33.43
C THR A 280 -18.16 -20.19 -34.01
N SER A 281 -19.02 -19.52 -34.76
CA SER A 281 -20.15 -20.11 -35.46
C SER A 281 -19.67 -21.10 -36.53
N THR A 282 -19.58 -22.37 -36.15
CA THR A 282 -19.17 -23.48 -37.02
C THR A 282 -20.13 -23.61 -38.19
N THR A 283 -19.79 -23.02 -39.34
CA THR A 283 -20.55 -23.12 -40.58
C THR A 283 -19.92 -24.17 -41.48
N THR A 284 -20.63 -25.29 -41.68
CA THR A 284 -20.13 -26.46 -42.40
C THR A 284 -20.13 -26.26 -43.92
N SER A 285 -18.94 -26.10 -44.49
CA SER A 285 -18.51 -26.36 -45.88
C SER A 285 -19.52 -26.24 -47.05
N THR A 286 -19.19 -25.37 -48.01
CA THR A 286 -19.32 -25.70 -49.45
C THR A 286 -18.11 -25.12 -50.21
N SER A 287 -17.62 -25.82 -51.24
CA SER A 287 -16.39 -25.49 -51.97
C SER A 287 -16.63 -24.91 -53.36
N SER A 288 -15.94 -23.82 -53.70
CA SER A 288 -15.72 -23.39 -55.09
C SER A 288 -14.40 -22.62 -55.23
N ASN A 289 -13.68 -22.88 -56.33
CA ASN A 289 -12.53 -22.08 -56.79
C ASN A 289 -13.05 -20.70 -57.27
N THR A 290 -12.26 -19.64 -57.51
CA THR A 290 -10.97 -19.62 -58.23
C THR A 290 -10.27 -18.26 -58.07
N THR A 291 -9.02 -18.18 -58.56
CA THR A 291 -8.25 -16.97 -58.94
C THR A 291 -7.67 -16.09 -57.82
N ALA A 292 -6.43 -15.64 -58.05
CA ALA A 292 -5.66 -14.81 -57.14
C ALA A 292 -5.65 -13.34 -57.60
N ALA A 293 -5.44 -12.42 -56.66
CA ALA A 293 -5.12 -11.02 -56.90
C ALA A 293 -3.92 -10.61 -56.03
N THR A 294 -3.06 -9.74 -56.56
CA THR A 294 -1.75 -9.38 -55.99
C THR A 294 -1.77 -7.95 -55.45
N THR A 295 -0.83 -7.63 -54.55
CA THR A 295 -0.50 -6.27 -54.03
C THR A 295 -1.56 -5.72 -53.03
N THR A 296 -1.20 -4.96 -51.99
CA THR A 296 0.06 -4.24 -51.70
C THR A 296 0.45 -4.33 -50.21
N LYS A 297 1.75 -4.42 -49.90
CA LYS A 297 2.28 -4.20 -48.54
C LYS A 297 2.55 -2.72 -48.32
N THR A 298 1.89 -2.10 -47.34
CA THR A 298 2.23 -0.75 -46.87
C THR A 298 3.07 -0.86 -45.60
N ASN A 299 4.39 -0.76 -45.73
CA ASN A 299 5.30 -0.75 -44.58
C ASN A 299 5.23 0.61 -43.87
N ILE A 300 4.62 0.68 -42.69
CA ILE A 300 4.76 1.84 -41.80
C ILE A 300 5.91 1.55 -40.83
N SER A 301 7.09 2.07 -41.15
CA SER A 301 8.27 1.99 -40.28
C SER A 301 8.17 3.03 -39.14
N VAL A 302 7.51 2.67 -38.05
CA VAL A 302 7.57 3.45 -36.80
C VAL A 302 8.99 3.32 -36.24
N GLY A 303 9.76 4.41 -36.31
CA GLY A 303 11.14 4.43 -35.83
C GLY A 303 11.21 4.36 -34.31
N ILE A 304 11.68 3.22 -33.78
CA ILE A 304 11.95 3.06 -32.34
C ILE A 304 13.12 3.97 -31.97
N ARG A 305 12.85 5.14 -31.39
CA ARG A 305 13.87 5.93 -30.69
C ARG A 305 14.29 5.19 -29.43
N ASN A 306 15.60 5.01 -29.26
CA ASN A 306 16.14 4.24 -28.14
C ASN A 306 15.90 5.00 -26.82
N VAL A 307 15.44 4.30 -25.77
CA VAL A 307 14.99 4.90 -24.49
C VAL A 307 16.09 5.75 -23.84
N VAL A 308 17.35 5.33 -23.99
CA VAL A 308 18.54 6.07 -23.52
C VAL A 308 18.60 7.49 -24.08
N GLN A 309 18.21 7.68 -25.34
CA GLN A 309 18.29 8.99 -26.00
C GLN A 309 17.15 9.92 -25.56
N LEU A 310 15.97 9.38 -25.27
CA LEU A 310 14.86 10.13 -24.66
C LEU A 310 15.24 10.63 -23.25
N TYR A 311 15.91 9.79 -22.46
CA TYR A 311 16.44 10.16 -21.14
C TYR A 311 17.48 11.29 -21.20
N LEU A 312 18.39 11.26 -22.19
CA LEU A 312 19.41 12.29 -22.36
C LEU A 312 18.82 13.65 -22.77
N GLU A 313 17.83 13.67 -23.66
CA GLU A 313 17.13 14.90 -24.07
C GLU A 313 16.35 15.51 -22.89
N ILE A 314 15.65 14.70 -22.08
CA ILE A 314 14.95 15.15 -20.87
C ILE A 314 15.92 15.69 -19.81
N TYR A 315 17.07 15.03 -19.59
CA TYR A 315 18.06 15.47 -18.60
C TYR A 315 18.61 16.87 -18.92
N PHE A 316 18.94 17.15 -20.19
CA PHE A 316 19.41 18.47 -20.61
C PHE A 316 18.35 19.57 -20.47
N ILE A 317 17.08 19.27 -20.72
CA ILE A 317 15.99 20.25 -20.60
C ILE A 317 15.67 20.56 -19.13
N CYS A 318 15.65 19.56 -18.25
CA CYS A 318 15.20 19.72 -16.86
C CYS A 318 16.30 20.09 -15.85
N PHE A 319 17.54 19.61 -16.01
CA PHE A 319 18.57 19.71 -14.96
C PHE A 319 19.71 20.68 -15.26
N ALA A 320 19.99 21.00 -16.54
CA ALA A 320 21.02 21.97 -16.90
C ALA A 320 20.83 23.38 -16.28
N PRO A 321 19.59 23.93 -16.18
CA PRO A 321 19.39 25.26 -15.58
C PRO A 321 19.75 25.34 -14.08
N ILE A 322 19.58 24.23 -13.35
CA ILE A 322 19.78 24.17 -11.89
C ILE A 322 21.27 24.22 -11.56
N ILE A 323 22.10 23.49 -12.31
CA ILE A 323 23.56 23.44 -12.10
C ILE A 323 24.21 24.81 -12.36
N TYR A 324 23.71 25.58 -13.35
CA TYR A 324 24.21 26.93 -13.61
C TYR A 324 23.90 27.92 -12.47
N PHE A 325 22.76 27.75 -11.79
CA PHE A 325 22.36 28.62 -10.69
C PHE A 325 23.18 28.35 -9.41
N MET A 326 23.53 27.10 -9.13
CA MET A 326 24.33 26.73 -7.96
C MET A 326 25.81 27.15 -8.03
N TYR A 327 26.32 27.54 -9.19
CA TYR A 327 27.72 27.94 -9.38
C TYR A 327 27.95 29.46 -9.34
N ASN A 328 26.88 30.27 -9.21
CA ASN A 328 26.93 31.74 -9.26
C ASN A 328 26.48 32.41 -7.93
N ILE A 329 26.54 31.68 -6.81
CA ILE A 329 26.27 32.22 -5.47
C ILE A 329 27.51 32.00 -4.59
N ASN A 330 28.43 32.96 -4.66
CA ASN A 330 29.54 33.24 -3.73
C ASN A 330 29.59 34.76 -3.51
#